data_AF-A0A7X5BRG5-F1
#
_entry.id   AF-A0A7X5BRG5-F1
#
_cell.length_a   1.000
_cell.length_b   1.000
_cell.length_c   1.000
_cell.angle_alpha   90.00
_cell.angle_beta   90.00
_cell.angle_gamma   90.00
#
_symmetry.space_group_name_H-M   'P 1'
#
loop_
_entity.id
_entity.type
_entity.pdbx_description
1 polymer ?
#
loop_
_entity_poly.entity_id
_entity_poly.type
_entity_poly.pdbx_seq_one_letter_code
_entity_poly.pdbx_strand_id
1 'polypeptide(L)' 'MQPFADAATQMCPYCGEEVEVDVDSLGASSESYVEDCPVCCRPWQVHVTRGEDGAAVTLGRDDD' A
#
# COMPACT_ATOMS: atom_id res chain seq x y z
N MET A 1 -1.58 -12.98 18.30
CA MET A 1 -2.81 -12.41 17.71
C MET A 1 -2.71 -10.90 17.87
N GLN A 2 -2.27 -10.22 16.83
CA GLN A 2 -1.76 -8.86 16.90
C GLN A 2 -2.19 -8.16 15.61
N PRO A 3 -3.33 -7.44 15.55
CA PRO A 3 -3.63 -6.55 14.45
C PRO A 3 -2.98 -5.19 14.75
N PHE A 4 -1.66 -5.08 14.55
CA PHE A 4 -0.96 -3.80 14.71
C PHE A 4 -0.91 -3.01 13.40
N ALA A 5 -1.20 -3.69 12.29
CA ALA A 5 -1.28 -3.11 10.97
C ALA A 5 -2.65 -3.37 10.37
N ASP A 6 -3.19 -2.33 9.73
CA ASP A 6 -4.37 -2.43 8.89
C ASP A 6 -3.90 -2.96 7.54
N ALA A 7 -4.36 -4.15 7.15
CA ALA A 7 -4.00 -4.73 5.86
C ALA A 7 -5.01 -4.27 4.80
N ALA A 8 -4.53 -3.50 3.83
CA ALA A 8 -5.35 -3.05 2.71
C ALA A 8 -5.12 -3.96 1.51
N THR A 9 -6.16 -4.69 1.10
CA THR A 9 -6.12 -5.46 -0.15
C THR A 9 -6.18 -4.48 -1.33
N GLN A 10 -5.14 -4.48 -2.16
CA GLN A 10 -5.02 -3.64 -3.34
C GLN A 10 -4.68 -4.51 -4.56
N MET A 11 -4.91 -3.98 -5.75
CA MET A 11 -4.58 -4.68 -6.99
C MET A 11 -3.27 -4.15 -7.56
N CYS A 12 -2.34 -5.05 -7.88
CA CYS A 12 -1.07 -4.70 -8.49
C CYS A 12 -1.31 -3.95 -9.82
N PRO A 13 -0.78 -2.72 -10.00
CA PRO A 13 -0.95 -1.97 -11.24
C PRO A 13 -0.15 -2.55 -12.42
N TYR A 14 0.60 -3.63 -12.20
CA TYR A 14 1.44 -4.27 -13.20
C TYR A 14 0.95 -5.64 -13.65
N CYS A 15 0.74 -6.59 -12.72
CA CYS A 15 0.24 -7.92 -13.04
C CYS A 15 -1.27 -8.08 -12.83
N GLY A 16 -1.92 -7.14 -12.12
CA GLY A 16 -3.36 -7.22 -11.82
C GLY A 16 -3.71 -8.18 -10.68
N GLU A 17 -2.73 -8.69 -9.95
CA GLU A 17 -2.95 -9.61 -8.83
C GLU A 17 -3.39 -8.86 -7.57
N GLU A 18 -4.24 -9.49 -6.77
CA GLU A 18 -4.65 -8.98 -5.46
C GLU A 18 -3.53 -9.21 -4.45
N VAL A 19 -3.13 -8.14 -3.77
CA VAL A 19 -2.00 -8.11 -2.83
C VAL A 19 -2.43 -7.42 -1.55
N GLU A 20 -1.93 -7.88 -0.41
CA GLU A 20 -2.18 -7.27 0.89
C GLU A 20 -1.06 -6.29 1.20
N VAL A 21 -1.41 -5.01 1.37
CA VAL A 21 -0.47 -3.95 1.73
C VAL A 21 -0.60 -3.67 3.21
N ASP A 22 0.49 -3.77 3.94
CA ASP A 22 0.53 -3.51 5.38
C ASP A 22 0.57 -2.00 5.64
N VAL A 23 -0.40 -1.50 6.39
CA VAL A 23 -0.50 -0.08 6.75
C VAL A 23 -0.36 0.09 8.24
N ASP A 24 0.76 0.69 8.64
CA ASP A 24 0.98 1.01 10.05
C ASP A 24 0.00 2.10 10.51
N SER A 25 -0.62 1.98 11.67
CA SER A 25 -1.59 3.00 12.14
C SER A 25 -0.94 4.22 12.79
N LEU A 26 0.36 4.19 13.06
CA LEU A 26 1.14 5.21 13.75
C LEU A 26 1.99 6.07 12.80
N GLY A 27 1.85 5.87 11.48
CA GLY A 27 2.57 6.60 10.44
C GLY A 27 2.14 8.06 10.23
N ALA A 28 2.73 8.72 9.24
CA ALA A 28 2.39 10.10 8.87
C ALA A 28 0.96 10.22 8.32
N SER A 29 0.40 11.42 8.31
CA SER A 29 -0.92 11.68 7.70
C SER A 29 -0.94 11.42 6.19
N SER A 30 0.19 11.56 5.52
CA SER A 30 0.38 11.19 4.12
C SER A 30 1.80 10.69 3.95
N GLU A 31 1.96 9.46 3.53
CA GLU A 31 3.26 8.86 3.23
C GLU A 31 3.23 8.18 1.86
N SER A 32 4.38 8.23 1.19
CA SER A 32 4.61 7.52 -0.06
C SER A 32 5.90 6.74 0.08
N TYR A 33 5.86 5.46 -0.29
CA TYR A 33 7.05 4.62 -0.35
C TYR A 33 6.99 3.71 -1.57
N VAL A 34 8.14 3.15 -1.95
CA VAL A 34 8.24 2.19 -3.04
C VAL A 34 8.42 0.80 -2.44
N GLU A 35 7.63 -0.14 -2.91
CA GLU A 35 7.68 -1.54 -2.50
C GLU A 35 7.61 -2.42 -3.76
N ASP A 36 8.18 -3.62 -3.70
CA ASP A 36 8.11 -4.58 -4.80
C ASP A 36 6.88 -5.49 -4.70
N CYS A 37 6.29 -5.78 -5.85
CA CYS A 37 5.21 -6.75 -5.89
C CYS A 37 5.69 -8.15 -5.51
N PRO A 38 5.09 -8.83 -4.51
CA PRO A 38 5.49 -10.17 -4.10
C PRO A 38 5.22 -11.24 -5.18
N VAL A 39 4.42 -10.90 -6.20
CA VAL A 39 4.08 -11.79 -7.32
C VAL A 39 4.95 -11.53 -8.54
N CYS A 40 5.04 -10.28 -9.01
CA CYS A 40 5.73 -9.93 -10.26
C CYS A 40 7.09 -9.24 -10.08
N CYS A 41 7.55 -9.02 -8.85
CA CYS A 41 8.84 -8.37 -8.51
C CYS A 41 9.03 -6.99 -9.16
N ARG A 42 7.93 -6.29 -9.48
CA ARG A 42 7.98 -4.94 -10.04
C ARG A 42 7.82 -3.89 -8.93
N PRO A 43 8.66 -2.85 -8.92
CA PRO A 43 8.54 -1.77 -7.94
C PRO A 43 7.28 -0.96 -8.23
N TRP A 44 6.38 -0.86 -7.27
CA TRP A 44 5.20 0.01 -7.28
C TRP A 44 5.38 1.13 -6.26
N GLN A 45 4.64 2.22 -6.45
CA GLN A 45 4.57 3.28 -5.45
C GLN A 45 3.31 3.08 -4.61
N VAL A 46 3.47 2.93 -3.30
CA VAL A 46 2.39 2.88 -2.33
C VAL A 46 2.17 4.28 -1.79
N HIS A 47 0.95 4.79 -1.90
CA HIS A 47 0.52 6.03 -1.29
C HIS A 47 -0.48 5.74 -0.19
N VAL A 48 -0.17 6.15 1.03
CA VAL A 48 -1.04 5.99 2.19
C VAL A 48 -1.44 7.37 2.70
N THR A 49 -2.74 7.62 2.77
CA THR A 49 -3.31 8.83 3.36
C THR A 49 -4.13 8.45 4.60
N ARG A 50 -3.73 8.92 5.78
CA ARG A 50 -4.47 8.76 7.04
C ARG A 50 -5.23 10.04 7.34
N GLY A 51 -6.55 9.91 7.39
CA GLY A 51 -7.47 10.97 7.79
C GLY A 51 -8.26 10.60 9.02
N GLU A 52 -9.24 11.44 9.33
CA GLU A 52 -10.22 11.23 10.41
C GLU A 52 -11.16 10.02 10.16
N ASP A 53 -11.34 9.62 8.90
CA ASP A 53 -12.21 8.50 8.47
C ASP A 53 -11.48 7.15 8.38
N GLY A 54 -10.14 7.14 8.50
CA GLY A 54 -9.31 5.94 8.38
C GLY A 54 -8.07 6.14 7.50
N ALA A 55 -7.42 5.03 7.15
CA ALA A 55 -6.31 4.99 6.21
C ALA A 55 -6.80 4.60 4.81
N ALA A 56 -6.45 5.40 3.80
CA ALA A 56 -6.68 5.10 2.39
C ALA A 56 -5.34 4.73 1.75
N VAL A 57 -5.29 3.58 1.08
CA VAL A 57 -4.12 3.11 0.33
C VAL A 57 -4.41 3.21 -1.16
N THR A 58 -3.42 3.63 -1.93
CA THR A 58 -3.49 3.64 -3.40
C THR A 58 -2.15 3.17 -3.96
N LEU A 59 -2.20 2.24 -4.91
CA LEU A 59 -1.02 1.76 -5.63
C LEU A 59 -0.88 2.47 -6.97
N GLY A 60 0.26 3.13 -7.15
CA GLY A 60 0.70 3.77 -8.39
C GLY A 60 1.85 3.00 -9.04
N ARG A 61 2.06 3.24 -10.34
CA ARG A 61 3.27 2.78 -11.02
C ARG A 61 4.36 3.82 -10.75
N ASP A 62 5.56 3.38 -10.41
CA ASP A 62 6.72 4.28 -10.20
C ASP A 62 7.21 4.96 -11.50
N ASP A 63 6.89 4.35 -12.65
CA ASP A 63 7.41 4.70 -13.98
C ASP A 63 6.54 5.75 -14.73
N ASP A 64 5.71 6.55 -14.03
CA ASP A 64 4.89 7.64 -14.62
C ASP A 64 5.38 9.03 -14.21
#